data_AF-A0A8H8IZL5-F1
#
_entry.id   AF-A0A8H8IZL5-F1
#
_cell.length_a   1.000
_cell.length_b   1.000
_cell.length_c   1.000
_cell.angle_alpha   90.00
_cell.angle_beta   90.00
_cell.angle_gamma   90.00
#
_symmetry.space_group_name_H-M   'P 1'
#
loop_
_entity.id
_entity.type
_entity.pdbx_description
1 polymer ?
#
loop_
_entity_poly.entity_id
_entity_poly.type
_entity_poly.pdbx_seq_one_letter_code
_entity_poly.pdbx_strand_id
1 'polypeptide(L)'
;MEVIPEFDGDPDELYEWMDQIQRFIAMGLNENNRLTQAIPFKFKDEAKQWWYQFSEAQRLRMSTDWQLLCNRLISFFWTPTWITEARNKALAAKYRDSGHYKETPVQFALRKKKLIDMVENWNDLTVIAEVARSAPTQWRTIVNHEEIADWATYVTRIKEQEDLLQDWPKHHSSGHVSSDTVREVMKAIKAERHKRHGHKANAHAVDSKGFKSKGKQSDKFKGYRRPFNPDDSNVTKHKKGTPKSRGMRGCIHCGSKMHYDKECKHNKSNANNVQVYFAGTTEEEQALFAEYEANAAEYESETKSETSDEEKDEDSSSDSSSELDF
;
A
#
# COMPACT_ATOMS: atom_id res chain seq x y z
N MET A 1 -39.61 13.44 -19.93
CA MET A 1 -38.85 12.52 -20.79
C MET A 1 -37.39 12.83 -20.58
N GLU A 2 -36.62 11.87 -20.06
CA GLU A 2 -35.17 11.97 -20.05
C GLU A 2 -34.67 12.28 -21.47
N VAL A 3 -33.80 13.28 -21.57
CA VAL A 3 -33.31 13.75 -22.87
C VAL A 3 -32.33 12.71 -23.39
N ILE A 4 -32.78 11.88 -24.33
CA ILE A 4 -31.89 10.98 -25.08
C ILE A 4 -30.79 11.84 -25.72
N PRO A 5 -29.50 11.58 -25.46
CA PRO A 5 -28.41 12.38 -25.99
C PRO A 5 -28.34 12.27 -27.50
N GLU A 6 -27.93 13.35 -28.13
CA GLU A 6 -27.73 13.42 -29.58
C GLU A 6 -26.31 12.96 -29.92
N PHE A 7 -26.14 12.44 -31.14
CA PHE A 7 -24.84 12.02 -31.65
C PHE A 7 -24.70 12.49 -33.10
N ASP A 8 -23.64 13.22 -33.39
CA ASP A 8 -23.37 13.84 -34.69
C ASP A 8 -22.44 13.00 -35.58
N GLY A 9 -21.72 12.03 -35.00
CA GLY A 9 -20.76 11.18 -35.69
C GLY A 9 -19.33 11.33 -35.19
N ASP A 10 -19.04 12.21 -34.21
CA ASP A 10 -17.68 12.36 -33.70
C ASP A 10 -17.18 11.07 -33.01
N PRO A 11 -16.13 10.41 -33.54
CA PRO A 11 -15.55 9.21 -32.94
C PRO A 11 -15.08 9.41 -31.48
N ASP A 12 -14.64 10.62 -31.12
CA ASP A 12 -14.15 10.94 -29.78
C ASP A 12 -15.30 11.04 -28.76
N GLU A 13 -16.52 11.37 -29.20
CA GLU A 13 -17.71 11.46 -28.32
C GLU A 13 -18.51 10.15 -28.26
N LEU A 14 -18.29 9.22 -29.20
CA LEU A 14 -19.07 8.00 -29.34
C LEU A 14 -19.08 7.15 -28.06
N TYR A 15 -17.95 6.99 -27.39
CA TYR A 15 -17.87 6.19 -26.15
C TYR A 15 -18.78 6.76 -25.05
N GLU A 16 -18.69 8.07 -24.79
CA GLU A 16 -19.47 8.72 -23.75
C GLU A 16 -20.96 8.68 -24.07
N TRP A 17 -21.31 8.89 -25.35
CA TRP A 17 -22.67 8.80 -25.82
C TRP A 17 -23.25 7.38 -25.63
N MET A 18 -22.49 6.35 -26.00
CA MET A 18 -22.89 4.95 -25.82
C MET A 18 -23.05 4.58 -24.34
N ASP A 19 -22.12 5.02 -23.48
CA ASP A 19 -22.16 4.77 -22.04
C ASP A 19 -23.39 5.46 -21.39
N GLN A 20 -23.72 6.69 -21.79
CA GLN A 20 -24.94 7.37 -21.32
C GLN A 20 -26.21 6.57 -21.66
N ILE A 21 -26.33 6.06 -22.89
CA ILE A 21 -27.47 5.24 -23.30
C ILE A 21 -27.49 3.92 -22.54
N GLN A 22 -26.34 3.28 -22.36
CA GLN A 22 -26.23 2.04 -21.60
C GLN A 22 -26.71 2.22 -20.15
N ARG A 23 -26.39 3.36 -19.52
CA ARG A 23 -26.91 3.71 -18.19
C ARG A 23 -28.43 3.85 -18.18
N PHE A 24 -29.03 4.48 -19.20
CA PHE A 24 -30.48 4.55 -19.31
C PHE A 24 -31.12 3.16 -19.43
N ILE A 25 -30.53 2.29 -20.24
CA ILE A 25 -30.99 0.89 -20.37
C ILE A 25 -30.88 0.18 -19.01
N ALA A 26 -29.76 0.33 -18.30
CA ALA A 26 -29.53 -0.28 -16.99
C ALA A 26 -30.49 0.23 -15.91
N MET A 27 -30.95 1.48 -16.00
CA MET A 27 -32.00 2.04 -15.13
C MET A 27 -33.42 1.56 -15.50
N GLY A 28 -33.57 0.69 -16.50
CA GLY A 28 -34.85 0.15 -16.94
C GLY A 28 -35.62 1.06 -17.90
N LEU A 29 -35.01 2.12 -18.42
CA LEU A 29 -35.69 3.10 -19.29
C LEU A 29 -35.91 2.60 -20.73
N ASN A 30 -35.46 1.38 -21.04
CA ASN A 30 -35.66 0.75 -22.34
C ASN A 30 -36.79 -0.29 -22.33
N GLU A 31 -37.88 -0.02 -21.59
CA GLU A 31 -39.07 -0.86 -21.65
C GLU A 31 -39.52 -1.04 -23.10
N ASN A 32 -39.74 -2.29 -23.50
CA ASN A 32 -40.18 -2.67 -24.85
C ASN A 32 -39.31 -2.11 -26.00
N ASN A 33 -38.01 -1.91 -25.79
CA ASN A 33 -37.09 -1.36 -26.79
C ASN A 33 -37.45 0.07 -27.27
N ARG A 34 -38.23 0.82 -26.49
CA ARG A 34 -38.67 2.17 -26.89
C ARG A 34 -37.50 3.16 -26.95
N LEU A 35 -36.54 3.04 -26.03
CA LEU A 35 -35.36 3.88 -26.02
C LEU A 35 -34.51 3.59 -27.27
N THR A 36 -34.23 2.32 -27.56
CA THR A 36 -33.40 1.95 -28.71
C THR A 36 -34.05 2.31 -30.05
N GLN A 37 -35.38 2.25 -30.14
CA GLN A 37 -36.13 2.72 -31.30
C GLN A 37 -36.12 4.25 -31.45
N ALA A 38 -35.93 4.99 -30.36
CA ALA A 38 -35.89 6.44 -30.38
C ALA A 38 -34.50 7.00 -30.74
N ILE A 39 -33.42 6.22 -30.54
CA ILE A 39 -32.03 6.63 -30.81
C ILE A 39 -31.81 7.17 -32.23
N PRO A 40 -32.32 6.54 -33.31
CA PRO A 40 -32.04 7.03 -34.65
C PRO A 40 -32.57 8.43 -34.95
N PHE A 41 -33.59 8.89 -34.22
CA PHE A 41 -34.11 10.24 -34.34
C PHE A 41 -33.20 11.29 -33.69
N LYS A 42 -32.19 10.85 -32.94
CA LYS A 42 -31.19 11.67 -32.26
C LYS A 42 -29.84 11.70 -32.97
N PHE A 43 -29.72 10.99 -34.09
CA PHE A 43 -28.57 11.13 -34.97
C PHE A 43 -28.62 12.45 -35.74
N LYS A 44 -27.48 13.12 -35.78
CA LYS A 44 -27.22 14.37 -36.52
C LYS A 44 -26.10 14.16 -37.52
N ASP A 45 -25.97 15.10 -38.44
CA ASP A 45 -24.83 15.23 -39.35
C ASP A 45 -24.34 13.90 -39.98
N GLU A 46 -23.12 13.49 -39.69
CA GLU A 46 -22.51 12.27 -40.25
C GLU A 46 -23.20 11.00 -39.74
N ALA A 47 -23.53 10.93 -38.44
CA ALA A 47 -24.28 9.82 -37.88
C ALA A 47 -25.65 9.62 -38.54
N LYS A 48 -26.31 10.72 -38.91
CA LYS A 48 -27.58 10.66 -39.62
C LYS A 48 -27.39 10.11 -41.03
N GLN A 49 -26.40 10.58 -41.78
CA GLN A 49 -26.09 10.08 -43.12
C GLN A 49 -25.73 8.59 -43.08
N TRP A 50 -24.87 8.20 -42.14
CA TRP A 50 -24.52 6.82 -41.85
C TRP A 50 -25.74 5.94 -41.58
N TRP A 51 -26.71 6.43 -40.81
CA TRP A 51 -27.93 5.67 -40.52
C TRP A 51 -28.78 5.40 -41.77
N TYR A 52 -28.94 6.40 -42.65
CA TYR A 52 -29.78 6.29 -43.84
C TYR A 52 -29.15 5.49 -44.99
N GLN A 53 -27.89 5.06 -44.88
CA GLN A 53 -27.28 4.15 -45.86
C GLN A 53 -27.88 2.73 -45.81
N PHE A 54 -28.52 2.36 -44.69
CA PHE A 54 -29.06 1.02 -44.46
C PHE A 54 -30.51 0.90 -44.93
N SER A 55 -30.87 -0.29 -45.42
CA SER A 55 -32.26 -0.64 -45.73
C SER A 55 -33.15 -0.54 -44.49
N GLU A 56 -34.47 -0.36 -44.69
CA GLU A 56 -35.44 -0.31 -43.60
C GLU A 56 -35.38 -1.57 -42.71
N ALA A 57 -35.24 -2.75 -43.31
CA ALA A 57 -35.11 -4.00 -42.56
C ALA A 57 -33.86 -4.04 -41.67
N GLN A 58 -32.72 -3.51 -42.14
CA GLN A 58 -31.50 -3.41 -41.33
C GLN A 58 -31.66 -2.39 -40.21
N ARG A 59 -32.24 -1.22 -40.50
CA ARG A 59 -32.52 -0.17 -39.51
C ARG A 59 -33.46 -0.67 -38.41
N LEU A 60 -34.49 -1.43 -38.76
CA LEU A 60 -35.41 -2.02 -37.78
C LEU A 60 -34.68 -3.00 -36.85
N ARG A 61 -33.86 -3.89 -37.41
CA ARG A 61 -33.07 -4.86 -36.61
C ARG A 61 -32.12 -4.14 -35.64
N MET A 62 -31.41 -3.12 -36.09
CA MET A 62 -30.52 -2.32 -35.24
C MET A 62 -31.29 -1.53 -34.18
N SER A 63 -32.54 -1.12 -34.46
CA SER A 63 -33.38 -0.40 -33.49
C SER A 63 -33.95 -1.30 -32.39
N THR A 64 -33.97 -2.62 -32.61
CA THR A 64 -34.43 -3.62 -31.62
C THR A 64 -33.30 -4.28 -30.83
N ASP A 65 -32.08 -4.25 -31.36
CA ASP A 65 -30.90 -4.88 -30.75
C ASP A 65 -29.83 -3.81 -30.52
N TRP A 66 -29.72 -3.36 -29.26
CA TRP A 66 -28.75 -2.35 -28.85
C TRP A 66 -27.30 -2.79 -29.10
N GLN A 67 -26.98 -4.05 -28.84
CA GLN A 67 -25.62 -4.57 -29.02
C GLN A 67 -25.25 -4.58 -30.50
N LEU A 68 -26.18 -4.96 -31.37
CA LEU A 68 -25.99 -4.87 -32.82
C LEU A 68 -25.73 -3.43 -33.28
N LEU A 69 -26.49 -2.46 -32.76
CA LEU A 69 -26.29 -1.05 -33.07
C LEU A 69 -24.91 -0.55 -32.61
N CYS A 70 -24.52 -0.87 -31.37
CA CYS A 70 -23.21 -0.54 -30.81
C CYS A 70 -22.06 -1.08 -31.69
N ASN A 71 -22.12 -2.36 -32.04
CA ASN A 71 -21.12 -3.00 -32.87
C ASN A 71 -21.01 -2.34 -34.26
N ARG A 72 -22.14 -1.91 -34.82
CA ARG A 72 -22.17 -1.21 -36.12
C ARG A 72 -21.58 0.18 -36.03
N LEU A 73 -21.91 0.95 -34.99
CA LEU A 73 -21.34 2.26 -34.73
C LEU A 73 -19.82 2.18 -34.55
N ILE A 74 -19.36 1.31 -33.64
CA ILE A 74 -17.93 1.06 -33.40
C ILE A 74 -17.23 0.68 -34.71
N SER A 75 -17.78 -0.25 -35.47
CA SER A 75 -17.14 -0.71 -36.72
C SER A 75 -17.00 0.37 -37.79
N PHE A 76 -17.83 1.41 -37.76
CA PHE A 76 -17.82 2.48 -38.74
C PHE A 76 -16.98 3.68 -38.28
N PHE A 77 -17.22 4.17 -37.06
CA PHE A 77 -16.61 5.38 -36.53
C PHE A 77 -15.23 5.12 -35.90
N TRP A 78 -15.00 3.94 -35.32
CA TRP A 78 -13.68 3.56 -34.78
C TRP A 78 -12.90 2.74 -35.80
N THR A 79 -12.31 3.46 -36.74
CA THR A 79 -11.35 2.87 -37.68
C THR A 79 -10.15 2.29 -36.92
N PRO A 80 -9.47 1.23 -37.45
CA PRO A 80 -8.28 0.67 -36.81
C PRO A 80 -7.17 1.70 -36.55
N THR A 81 -7.03 2.70 -37.44
CA THR A 81 -6.12 3.82 -37.28
C THR A 81 -6.52 4.70 -36.11
N TRP A 82 -7.80 5.08 -36.01
CA TRP A 82 -8.30 5.86 -34.88
C TRP A 82 -8.09 5.12 -33.55
N ILE A 83 -8.42 3.82 -33.48
CA ILE A 83 -8.21 3.01 -32.25
C ILE A 83 -6.74 3.02 -31.83
N THR A 84 -5.83 2.90 -32.80
CA THR A 84 -4.39 2.91 -32.54
C THR A 84 -3.92 4.27 -32.02
N GLU A 85 -4.37 5.36 -32.64
CA GLU A 85 -4.07 6.73 -32.23
C GLU A 85 -4.65 7.05 -30.84
N ALA A 86 -5.90 6.68 -30.61
CA ALA A 86 -6.59 6.82 -29.33
C ALA A 86 -5.87 6.04 -28.22
N ARG A 87 -5.44 4.80 -28.49
CA ARG A 87 -4.63 4.01 -27.57
C ARG A 87 -3.28 4.67 -27.28
N ASN A 88 -2.59 5.17 -28.30
CA ASN A 88 -1.33 5.89 -28.12
C ASN A 88 -1.51 7.17 -27.30
N LYS A 89 -2.58 7.94 -27.56
CA LYS A 89 -2.97 9.13 -26.79
C LYS A 89 -3.26 8.77 -25.34
N ALA A 90 -4.01 7.70 -25.09
CA ALA A 90 -4.31 7.20 -23.76
C ALA A 90 -3.02 6.83 -23.00
N LEU A 91 -2.13 6.05 -23.60
CA LEU A 91 -0.87 5.59 -22.98
C LEU A 91 0.16 6.72 -22.78
N ALA A 92 0.21 7.69 -23.70
CA ALA A 92 1.13 8.82 -23.66
C ALA A 92 0.69 9.92 -22.69
N ALA A 93 -0.61 10.01 -22.35
CA ALA A 93 -1.14 11.02 -21.44
C ALA A 93 -0.43 11.01 -20.09
N LYS A 94 0.14 12.16 -19.71
CA LYS A 94 0.84 12.37 -18.43
C LYS A 94 0.13 13.42 -17.58
N TYR A 95 0.49 13.45 -16.29
CA TYR A 95 0.04 14.49 -15.37
C TYR A 95 0.56 15.85 -15.83
N ARG A 96 -0.35 16.83 -15.93
CA ARG A 96 -0.10 18.21 -16.38
C ARG A 96 0.54 18.28 -17.76
N ASP A 97 0.00 17.49 -18.68
CA ASP A 97 0.35 17.58 -20.10
C ASP A 97 0.04 18.98 -20.67
N SER A 98 0.55 19.29 -21.86
CA SER A 98 0.44 20.59 -22.54
C SER A 98 -0.97 21.18 -22.56
N GLY A 99 -2.00 20.35 -22.77
CA GLY A 99 -3.43 20.75 -22.73
C GLY A 99 -4.08 20.74 -21.34
N HIS A 100 -3.41 20.23 -20.32
CA HIS A 100 -3.94 19.98 -18.98
C HIS A 100 -3.03 20.49 -17.85
N TYR A 101 -2.23 21.53 -18.11
CA TYR A 101 -1.20 22.02 -17.18
C TYR A 101 -1.71 22.44 -15.78
N LYS A 102 -3.00 22.80 -15.65
CA LYS A 102 -3.65 23.16 -14.38
C LYS A 102 -4.39 22.00 -13.72
N GLU A 103 -4.37 20.81 -14.29
CA GLU A 103 -5.14 19.70 -13.75
C GLU A 103 -4.64 19.32 -12.34
N THR A 104 -5.60 18.95 -11.51
CA THR A 104 -5.36 18.37 -10.19
C THR A 104 -5.03 16.89 -10.31
N PRO A 105 -4.41 16.28 -9.27
CA PRO A 105 -4.15 14.85 -9.25
C PRO A 105 -5.39 13.98 -9.50
N VAL A 106 -6.53 14.36 -8.93
CA VAL A 106 -7.81 13.65 -9.13
C VAL A 106 -8.29 13.79 -10.57
N GLN A 107 -8.28 15.01 -11.12
CA GLN A 107 -8.68 15.25 -12.51
C GLN A 107 -7.82 14.45 -13.49
N PHE A 108 -6.51 14.36 -13.24
CA PHE A 108 -5.62 13.52 -14.04
C PHE A 108 -5.99 12.05 -13.99
N ALA A 109 -6.20 11.48 -12.80
CA ALA A 109 -6.58 10.09 -12.65
C ALA A 109 -7.88 9.77 -13.40
N LEU A 110 -8.91 10.61 -13.23
CA LEU A 110 -10.19 10.46 -13.92
C LEU A 110 -10.04 10.59 -15.45
N ARG A 111 -9.29 11.59 -15.93
CA ARG A 111 -9.02 11.80 -17.36
C ARG A 111 -8.29 10.60 -17.97
N LYS A 112 -7.27 10.08 -17.28
CA LYS A 112 -6.48 8.94 -17.73
C LYS A 112 -7.31 7.67 -17.80
N LYS A 113 -8.14 7.39 -16.78
CA LYS A 113 -9.07 6.26 -16.81
C LYS A 113 -10.05 6.38 -17.97
N LYS A 114 -10.68 7.55 -18.15
CA LYS A 114 -11.60 7.81 -19.27
C LYS A 114 -10.96 7.52 -20.64
N LEU A 115 -9.71 7.94 -20.85
CA LEU A 115 -8.98 7.66 -22.10
C LEU A 115 -8.69 6.18 -22.30
N ILE A 116 -8.44 5.42 -21.22
CA ILE A 116 -8.21 3.97 -21.30
C ILE A 116 -9.54 3.25 -21.58
N ASP A 117 -10.58 3.56 -20.81
CA ASP A 117 -11.90 2.92 -20.91
C ASP A 117 -12.53 3.10 -22.31
N MET A 118 -12.17 4.17 -23.01
CA MET A 118 -12.60 4.44 -24.39
C MET A 118 -12.09 3.40 -25.40
N VAL A 119 -10.91 2.83 -25.19
CA VAL A 119 -10.25 1.92 -26.14
C VAL A 119 -10.09 0.49 -25.63
N GLU A 120 -10.11 0.31 -24.32
CA GLU A 120 -9.76 -0.95 -23.66
C GLU A 120 -10.64 -1.16 -22.42
N ASN A 121 -11.05 -2.41 -22.20
CA ASN A 121 -11.78 -2.80 -20.99
C ASN A 121 -10.81 -3.38 -19.95
N TRP A 122 -9.99 -2.51 -19.36
CA TRP A 122 -8.99 -2.90 -18.36
C TRP A 122 -9.60 -3.07 -16.98
N ASN A 123 -9.03 -3.96 -16.17
CA ASN A 123 -9.43 -4.10 -14.77
C ASN A 123 -8.86 -2.94 -13.95
N ASP A 124 -9.47 -2.66 -12.80
CA ASP A 124 -9.07 -1.53 -11.96
C ASP A 124 -7.59 -1.56 -11.56
N LEU A 125 -7.02 -2.72 -11.24
CA LEU A 125 -5.59 -2.86 -10.92
C LEU A 125 -4.69 -2.41 -12.06
N THR A 126 -5.00 -2.83 -13.29
CA THR A 126 -4.24 -2.45 -14.49
C THR A 126 -4.39 -0.97 -14.81
N VAL A 127 -5.58 -0.39 -14.63
CA VAL A 127 -5.82 1.05 -14.77
C VAL A 127 -5.04 1.83 -13.70
N ILE A 128 -5.09 1.43 -12.43
CA ILE A 128 -4.36 2.07 -11.33
C ILE A 128 -2.85 2.03 -11.58
N ALA A 129 -2.31 0.87 -11.97
CA ALA A 129 -0.90 0.71 -12.29
C ALA A 129 -0.46 1.62 -13.45
N GLU A 130 -1.29 1.75 -14.48
CA GLU A 130 -1.04 2.61 -15.63
C GLU A 130 -1.11 4.11 -15.28
N VAL A 131 -2.07 4.51 -14.45
CA VAL A 131 -2.14 5.88 -13.91
C VAL A 131 -0.90 6.17 -13.06
N ALA A 132 -0.50 5.25 -12.19
CA ALA A 132 0.69 5.38 -11.35
C ALA A 132 2.00 5.41 -12.17
N ARG A 133 2.05 4.73 -13.33
CA ARG A 133 3.17 4.78 -14.28
C ARG A 133 3.27 6.14 -14.98
N SER A 134 2.13 6.73 -15.28
CA SER A 134 2.03 8.01 -16.01
C SER A 134 2.05 9.25 -15.09
N ALA A 135 1.96 9.02 -13.78
CA ALA A 135 2.14 10.01 -12.74
C ALA A 135 3.63 10.32 -12.48
N PRO A 136 3.95 11.47 -11.86
CA PRO A 136 5.29 11.74 -11.35
C PRO A 136 5.75 10.63 -10.41
N THR A 137 7.00 10.16 -10.57
CA THR A 137 7.55 9.03 -9.80
C THR A 137 7.45 9.23 -8.29
N GLN A 138 7.44 10.48 -7.85
CA GLN A 138 7.38 10.85 -6.43
C GLN A 138 6.02 10.58 -5.81
N TRP A 139 4.93 10.49 -6.58
CA TRP A 139 3.61 10.11 -6.06
C TRP A 139 3.64 8.75 -5.37
N ARG A 140 4.51 7.82 -5.82
CA ARG A 140 4.71 6.51 -5.19
C ARG A 140 5.20 6.58 -3.74
N THR A 141 5.77 7.72 -3.32
CA THR A 141 6.19 7.94 -1.93
C THR A 141 5.05 8.39 -1.03
N ILE A 142 3.97 8.90 -1.61
CA ILE A 142 2.81 9.48 -0.92
C ILE A 142 1.65 8.48 -0.92
N VAL A 143 1.43 7.82 -2.05
CA VAL A 143 0.34 6.87 -2.31
C VAL A 143 0.97 5.50 -2.56
N ASN A 144 0.65 4.51 -1.70
CA ASN A 144 1.01 3.12 -1.99
C ASN A 144 -0.02 2.51 -2.95
N HIS A 145 0.32 2.47 -4.24
CA HIS A 145 -0.57 1.97 -5.29
C HIS A 145 -0.78 0.45 -5.21
N GLU A 146 0.14 -0.31 -4.61
CA GLU A 146 0.09 -1.78 -4.55
C GLU A 146 -0.93 -2.30 -3.54
N GLU A 147 -1.29 -1.48 -2.54
CA GLU A 147 -2.30 -1.81 -1.53
C GLU A 147 -3.74 -1.51 -1.97
N ILE A 148 -3.92 -0.84 -3.12
CA ILE A 148 -5.22 -0.36 -3.56
C ILE A 148 -5.75 -1.27 -4.66
N ALA A 149 -6.78 -2.05 -4.34
CA ALA A 149 -7.36 -3.02 -5.26
C ALA A 149 -8.49 -2.47 -6.16
N ASP A 150 -9.11 -1.36 -5.76
CA ASP A 150 -10.35 -0.85 -6.34
C ASP A 150 -10.20 0.62 -6.77
N TRP A 151 -10.83 0.98 -7.90
CA TRP A 151 -10.73 2.32 -8.47
C TRP A 151 -11.36 3.41 -7.59
N ALA A 152 -12.51 3.15 -6.98
CA ALA A 152 -13.17 4.15 -6.13
C ALA A 152 -12.32 4.48 -4.90
N THR A 153 -11.70 3.45 -4.32
CA THR A 153 -10.73 3.58 -3.23
C THR A 153 -9.49 4.37 -3.67
N TYR A 154 -8.98 4.09 -4.87
CA TYR A 154 -7.85 4.83 -5.45
C TYR A 154 -8.15 6.32 -5.59
N VAL A 155 -9.28 6.68 -6.20
CA VAL A 155 -9.68 8.08 -6.38
C VAL A 155 -9.86 8.79 -5.04
N THR A 156 -10.48 8.13 -4.07
CA THR A 156 -10.65 8.65 -2.70
C THR A 156 -9.29 8.94 -2.07
N ARG A 157 -8.34 8.01 -2.18
CA ARG A 157 -6.99 8.17 -1.64
C ARG A 157 -6.22 9.33 -2.29
N ILE A 158 -6.32 9.47 -3.62
CA ILE A 158 -5.73 10.60 -4.35
C ILE A 158 -6.36 11.91 -3.91
N LYS A 159 -7.68 11.95 -3.67
CA LYS A 159 -8.38 13.14 -3.19
C LYS A 159 -7.95 13.54 -1.78
N GLU A 160 -7.79 12.57 -0.87
CA GLU A 160 -7.33 12.83 0.50
C GLU A 160 -5.90 13.40 0.56
N GLN A 161 -5.06 13.07 -0.41
CA GLN A 161 -3.65 13.47 -0.46
C GLN A 161 -3.37 14.53 -1.53
N GLU A 162 -4.42 15.15 -2.07
CA GLU A 162 -4.36 16.01 -3.24
C GLU A 162 -3.38 17.17 -3.06
N ASP A 163 -3.39 17.84 -1.90
CA ASP A 163 -2.49 18.95 -1.58
C ASP A 163 -1.01 18.51 -1.62
N LEU A 164 -0.69 17.35 -1.04
CA LEU A 164 0.67 16.80 -1.01
C LEU A 164 1.15 16.39 -2.42
N LEU A 165 0.24 15.90 -3.25
CA LEU A 165 0.51 15.49 -4.63
C LEU A 165 0.64 16.71 -5.57
N GLN A 166 -0.01 17.82 -5.24
CA GLN A 166 -0.07 19.06 -6.02
C GLN A 166 1.09 20.01 -5.74
N ASP A 167 1.51 20.14 -4.48
CA ASP A 167 2.57 21.05 -4.03
C ASP A 167 3.98 20.46 -4.08
N TRP A 168 4.09 19.25 -4.63
CA TRP A 168 5.37 18.58 -4.81
C TRP A 168 6.32 19.39 -5.73
N PRO A 169 7.61 19.57 -5.37
CA PRO A 169 8.31 20.84 -5.58
C PRO A 169 8.40 21.27 -7.05
N LYS A 170 7.94 22.49 -7.30
CA LYS A 170 7.99 23.25 -8.56
C LYS A 170 9.43 23.56 -9.06
N HIS A 171 10.47 22.89 -8.55
CA HIS A 171 11.89 23.25 -8.79
C HIS A 171 12.83 22.12 -9.20
N HIS A 172 12.34 20.91 -9.53
CA HIS A 172 13.24 19.82 -9.91
C HIS A 172 13.04 19.35 -11.36
N SER A 173 13.21 20.27 -12.30
CA SER A 173 13.37 19.99 -13.73
C SER A 173 14.77 19.48 -14.11
N SER A 174 15.60 19.03 -13.15
CA SER A 174 16.83 18.29 -13.46
C SER A 174 17.00 17.09 -12.52
N GLY A 175 16.59 15.90 -12.99
CA GLY A 175 17.23 14.58 -12.86
C GLY A 175 17.80 14.04 -11.53
N HIS A 176 17.85 14.80 -10.44
CA HIS A 176 18.41 14.34 -9.17
C HIS A 176 17.60 14.93 -8.01
N VAL A 177 16.85 14.05 -7.34
CA VAL A 177 16.18 14.39 -6.09
C VAL A 177 17.28 14.48 -5.03
N SER A 178 17.55 15.70 -4.54
CA SER A 178 18.49 15.90 -3.44
C SER A 178 17.99 15.18 -2.19
N SER A 179 18.92 14.61 -1.41
CA SER A 179 18.65 14.00 -0.10
C SER A 179 17.89 14.96 0.83
N ASP A 180 18.14 16.26 0.71
CA ASP A 180 17.46 17.29 1.48
C ASP A 180 15.97 17.44 1.12
N THR A 181 15.61 17.29 -0.16
CA THR A 181 14.22 17.34 -0.61
C THR A 181 13.43 16.14 -0.09
N VAL A 182 14.04 14.93 -0.10
CA VAL A 182 13.44 13.73 0.51
C VAL A 182 13.23 13.93 2.00
N ARG A 183 14.19 14.56 2.68
CA ARG A 183 14.13 14.84 4.11
C ARG A 183 13.01 15.82 4.47
N GLU A 184 12.83 16.89 3.70
CA GLU A 184 11.75 17.87 3.92
C GLU A 184 10.37 17.28 3.71
N VAL A 185 10.20 16.48 2.67
CA VAL A 185 8.95 15.76 2.40
C VAL A 185 8.66 14.79 3.52
N MET A 186 9.64 13.97 3.91
CA MET A 186 9.47 13.00 4.98
C MET A 186 9.09 13.70 6.29
N LYS A 187 9.59 14.93 6.51
CA LYS A 187 9.20 15.77 7.64
C LYS A 187 7.75 16.26 7.53
N ALA A 188 7.29 16.67 6.35
CA ALA A 188 5.90 17.05 6.10
C ALA A 188 4.92 15.87 6.26
N ILE A 189 5.25 14.70 5.70
CA ILE A 189 4.48 13.46 5.85
C ILE A 189 4.42 13.03 7.33
N LYS A 190 5.54 13.10 8.06
CA LYS A 190 5.55 12.82 9.50
C LYS A 190 4.72 13.82 10.29
N ALA A 191 4.83 15.11 10.01
CA ALA A 191 4.06 16.14 10.70
C ALA A 191 2.55 15.92 10.51
N GLU A 192 2.12 15.53 9.31
CA GLU A 192 0.71 15.25 9.03
C GLU A 192 0.21 13.95 9.68
N ARG A 193 1.05 12.90 9.71
CA ARG A 193 0.77 11.68 10.49
C ARG A 193 0.67 11.95 12.00
N HIS A 194 1.51 12.82 12.55
CA HIS A 194 1.49 13.18 13.97
C HIS A 194 0.27 14.02 14.37
N LYS A 195 -0.35 14.76 13.44
CA LYS A 195 -1.64 15.42 13.70
C LYS A 195 -2.80 14.43 13.82
N ARG A 196 -2.70 13.26 13.18
CA ARG A 196 -3.78 12.25 13.10
C ARG A 196 -3.74 11.20 14.21
N HIS A 197 -2.61 11.03 14.92
CA HIS A 197 -2.47 10.04 15.98
C HIS A 197 -1.87 10.64 17.25
N GLY A 198 -2.72 10.81 18.27
CA GLY A 198 -2.37 11.30 19.61
C GLY A 198 -1.61 10.31 20.51
N HIS A 199 -0.91 9.31 19.96
CA HIS A 199 -0.07 8.42 20.75
C HIS A 199 1.28 8.17 20.05
N LYS A 200 2.37 8.54 20.73
CA LYS A 200 3.75 8.39 20.25
C LYS A 200 4.25 6.98 20.55
N ALA A 201 4.55 6.21 19.51
CA ALA A 201 5.49 5.09 19.59
C ALA A 201 6.82 5.55 18.98
N ASN A 202 7.90 5.56 19.78
CA ASN A 202 9.24 5.90 19.31
C ASN A 202 9.95 4.63 18.84
N ALA A 203 10.03 4.41 17.54
CA ALA A 203 10.92 3.41 16.97
C ALA A 203 12.28 4.06 16.65
N HIS A 204 13.33 3.67 17.37
CA HIS A 204 14.70 4.03 17.04
C HIS A 204 15.23 3.09 15.95
N ALA A 205 15.27 3.57 14.71
CA ALA A 205 16.00 2.88 13.64
C ALA A 205 17.50 3.10 13.84
N VAL A 206 18.26 2.02 14.01
CA VAL A 206 19.72 2.07 14.14
C VAL A 206 20.34 1.99 12.74
N ASP A 207 21.08 3.04 12.39
CA ASP A 207 21.75 3.25 11.10
C ASP A 207 22.93 2.26 10.94
N SER A 208 22.91 1.41 9.91
CA SER A 208 23.89 0.35 9.68
C SER A 208 25.10 0.83 8.87
N LYS A 209 25.97 1.65 9.49
CA LYS A 209 27.27 1.98 8.88
C LYS A 209 28.23 0.80 8.98
N GLY A 210 28.54 0.21 7.83
CA GLY A 210 29.35 -0.99 7.68
C GLY A 210 30.78 -0.85 8.22
N PHE A 211 31.11 -1.67 9.21
CA PHE A 211 32.47 -1.86 9.69
C PHE A 211 33.08 -3.11 9.03
N LYS A 212 34.13 -2.93 8.23
CA LYS A 212 34.87 -4.03 7.59
C LYS A 212 35.84 -4.62 8.62
N SER A 213 35.60 -5.83 9.11
CA SER A 213 36.65 -6.64 9.75
C SER A 213 36.98 -7.88 8.93
N LYS A 214 38.27 -8.08 8.69
CA LYS A 214 38.89 -9.27 8.12
C LYS A 214 39.06 -10.28 9.25
N GLY A 215 38.44 -11.45 9.13
CA GLY A 215 38.64 -12.57 10.05
C GLY A 215 37.82 -13.77 9.60
N LYS A 216 38.48 -14.87 9.24
CA LYS A 216 37.84 -16.15 8.96
C LYS A 216 37.38 -16.75 10.29
N GLN A 217 36.09 -17.00 10.46
CA GLN A 217 35.62 -17.90 11.52
C GLN A 217 34.43 -18.72 11.02
N SER A 218 34.62 -20.04 11.05
CA SER A 218 33.65 -21.08 10.81
C SER A 218 32.77 -21.27 12.05
N ASP A 219 31.45 -21.16 11.90
CA ASP A 219 30.48 -22.18 12.34
C ASP A 219 29.05 -21.71 12.08
N LYS A 220 28.34 -22.48 11.26
CA LYS A 220 26.87 -22.69 11.09
C LYS A 220 25.84 -21.59 11.46
N PHE A 221 26.18 -20.31 11.45
CA PHE A 221 25.22 -19.18 11.44
C PHE A 221 25.74 -18.08 10.50
N LYS A 222 25.60 -18.31 9.19
CA LYS A 222 26.01 -17.36 8.14
C LYS A 222 24.96 -16.25 8.01
N GLY A 223 25.04 -15.23 8.86
CA GLY A 223 24.19 -14.04 8.67
C GLY A 223 24.44 -12.90 9.63
N TYR A 224 24.77 -13.20 10.90
CA TYR A 224 24.91 -12.18 11.92
C TYR A 224 26.38 -11.88 12.19
N ARG A 225 26.87 -10.72 11.73
CA ARG A 225 28.13 -10.17 12.23
C ARG A 225 27.91 -9.78 13.69
N ARG A 226 28.48 -10.56 14.61
CA ARG A 226 28.46 -10.22 16.04
C ARG A 226 29.33 -8.97 16.26
N PRO A 227 28.81 -7.92 16.92
CA PRO A 227 29.56 -6.68 17.12
C PRO A 227 30.75 -6.80 18.08
N PHE A 228 30.76 -7.83 18.94
CA PHE A 228 31.77 -8.02 19.98
C PHE A 228 32.44 -9.41 19.89
N ASN A 229 33.69 -9.50 20.34
CA ASN A 229 34.40 -10.77 20.46
C ASN A 229 33.78 -11.63 21.58
N PRO A 230 33.86 -12.97 21.50
CA PRO A 230 33.37 -13.86 22.56
C PRO A 230 34.02 -13.54 23.91
N ASP A 231 33.19 -13.26 24.91
CA ASP A 231 33.62 -13.00 26.28
C ASP A 231 33.33 -14.23 27.15
N ASP A 232 34.32 -15.11 27.30
CA ASP A 232 34.22 -16.31 28.13
C ASP A 232 34.56 -16.04 29.61
N SER A 233 34.85 -14.78 29.97
CA SER A 233 35.12 -14.41 31.37
C SER A 233 33.85 -14.40 32.23
N ASN A 234 32.69 -14.20 31.60
CA ASN A 234 31.40 -14.34 32.23
C ASN A 234 30.84 -15.75 32.01
N VAL A 235 30.70 -16.51 33.09
CA VAL A 235 30.20 -17.88 33.11
C VAL A 235 28.93 -17.92 33.95
N THR A 236 27.82 -18.39 33.36
CA THR A 236 26.57 -18.64 34.11
C THR A 236 26.85 -19.59 35.26
N LYS A 237 26.58 -19.15 36.49
CA LYS A 237 26.88 -19.91 37.72
C LYS A 237 25.79 -20.92 38.13
N HIS A 238 24.74 -21.06 37.32
CA HIS A 238 23.53 -21.81 37.66
C HIS A 238 23.67 -23.34 37.51
N LYS A 239 22.92 -24.09 38.34
CA LYS A 239 22.92 -25.57 38.40
C LYS A 239 22.57 -26.27 37.09
N LYS A 240 21.79 -25.60 36.22
CA LYS A 240 21.35 -26.13 34.91
C LYS A 240 22.40 -25.96 33.78
N GLY A 241 23.56 -25.36 34.08
CA GLY A 241 24.71 -25.30 33.18
C GLY A 241 24.67 -24.17 32.15
N THR A 242 25.77 -24.03 31.41
CA THR A 242 25.95 -22.98 30.38
C THR A 242 25.26 -23.36 29.06
N PRO A 243 25.01 -22.40 28.15
CA PRO A 243 24.54 -22.72 26.80
C PRO A 243 25.40 -23.80 26.11
N LYS A 244 26.71 -23.83 26.38
CA LYS A 244 27.64 -24.86 25.91
C LYS A 244 27.28 -26.26 26.41
N SER A 245 26.95 -26.43 27.69
CA SER A 245 26.62 -27.76 28.25
C SER A 245 25.27 -28.28 27.78
N ARG A 246 24.39 -27.41 27.28
CA ARG A 246 23.06 -27.76 26.78
C ARG A 246 22.98 -27.82 25.25
N GLY A 247 24.12 -27.72 24.54
CA GLY A 247 24.17 -27.79 23.08
C GLY A 247 23.49 -26.60 22.37
N MET A 248 23.23 -25.51 23.09
CA MET A 248 22.50 -24.35 22.59
C MET A 248 23.39 -23.34 21.87
N ARG A 249 22.75 -22.37 21.20
CA ARG A 249 23.44 -21.24 20.57
C ARG A 249 24.20 -20.42 21.62
N GLY A 250 25.35 -19.89 21.24
CA GLY A 250 26.08 -18.90 22.04
C GLY A 250 25.37 -17.55 22.02
N CYS A 251 25.77 -16.67 22.93
CA CYS A 251 25.21 -15.34 23.10
C CYS A 251 25.17 -14.53 21.79
N ILE A 252 24.07 -13.85 21.49
CA ILE A 252 23.89 -13.03 20.28
C ILE A 252 24.78 -11.79 20.28
N HIS A 253 25.10 -11.25 21.45
CA HIS A 253 25.87 -10.01 21.58
C HIS A 253 27.37 -10.24 21.36
N CYS A 254 27.93 -11.29 21.97
CA CYS A 254 29.38 -11.56 21.95
C CYS A 254 29.75 -12.92 21.31
N GLY A 255 28.84 -13.89 21.27
CA GLY A 255 29.10 -15.22 20.72
C GLY A 255 29.64 -16.24 21.72
N SER A 256 29.83 -15.87 22.99
CA SER A 256 30.26 -16.82 24.02
C SER A 256 29.19 -17.87 24.27
N LYS A 257 29.59 -19.12 24.50
CA LYS A 257 28.68 -20.19 24.95
C LYS A 257 28.64 -20.35 26.47
N MET A 258 29.32 -19.45 27.19
CA MET A 258 29.50 -19.55 28.64
C MET A 258 28.42 -18.77 29.41
N HIS A 259 27.69 -17.87 28.76
CA HIS A 259 26.59 -17.13 29.37
C HIS A 259 25.40 -16.92 28.42
N TYR A 260 24.22 -16.67 29.01
CA TYR A 260 23.00 -16.32 28.28
C TYR A 260 22.97 -14.84 27.88
N ASP A 261 22.20 -14.49 26.85
CA ASP A 261 22.13 -13.13 26.28
C ASP A 261 21.92 -12.03 27.33
N LYS A 262 21.07 -12.31 28.32
CA LYS A 262 20.71 -11.38 29.39
C LYS A 262 21.87 -11.06 30.34
N GLU A 263 22.75 -12.04 30.56
CA GLU A 263 23.94 -11.91 31.42
C GLU A 263 25.11 -11.24 30.68
N CYS A 264 25.00 -11.02 29.37
CA CYS A 264 26.09 -10.42 28.61
C CYS A 264 26.32 -8.96 29.02
N LYS A 265 27.57 -8.60 29.32
CA LYS A 265 27.97 -7.20 29.59
C LYS A 265 27.61 -6.22 28.46
N HIS A 266 27.44 -6.74 27.23
CA HIS A 266 27.05 -5.95 26.07
C HIS A 266 25.53 -5.83 25.88
N ASN A 267 24.73 -6.48 26.72
CA ASN A 267 23.29 -6.29 26.76
C ASN A 267 22.98 -4.94 27.44
N LYS A 268 22.64 -3.92 26.63
CA LYS A 268 22.40 -2.55 27.11
C LYS A 268 20.95 -2.31 27.55
N SER A 269 20.13 -3.35 27.73
CA SER A 269 18.75 -3.17 28.13
C SER A 269 18.28 -4.17 29.20
N ASN A 270 18.01 -3.65 30.40
CA ASN A 270 16.92 -4.15 31.26
C ASN A 270 15.54 -3.73 30.70
N ALA A 271 15.41 -3.61 29.37
CA ALA A 271 14.15 -3.25 28.73
C ALA A 271 13.43 -4.53 28.32
N ASN A 272 12.22 -4.69 28.83
CA ASN A 272 11.29 -5.76 28.49
C ASN A 272 11.27 -6.01 26.97
N ASN A 273 11.46 -7.28 26.60
CA ASN A 273 11.58 -7.75 25.23
C ASN A 273 10.39 -7.31 24.37
N VAL A 274 10.67 -6.59 23.28
CA VAL A 274 9.76 -6.50 22.13
C VAL A 274 10.08 -7.71 21.24
N GLN A 275 9.13 -8.63 21.09
CA GLN A 275 9.20 -9.71 20.12
C GLN A 275 9.18 -9.10 18.71
N VAL A 276 10.34 -9.05 18.07
CA VAL A 276 10.45 -8.67 16.66
C VAL A 276 10.50 -9.96 15.84
N TYR A 277 9.39 -10.34 15.24
CA TYR A 277 9.38 -11.40 14.24
C TYR A 277 10.12 -10.90 13.00
N PHE A 278 11.31 -11.47 12.74
CA PHE A 278 12.12 -11.13 11.57
C PHE A 278 11.57 -11.85 10.34
N ALA A 279 11.15 -11.09 9.32
CA ALA A 279 10.55 -11.59 8.08
C ALA A 279 11.53 -12.32 7.12
N GLY A 280 12.57 -12.98 7.64
CA GLY A 280 13.61 -13.62 6.82
C GLY A 280 14.32 -14.82 7.44
N THR A 281 13.84 -15.38 8.55
CA THR A 281 14.41 -16.58 9.19
C THR A 281 13.65 -17.83 8.77
N THR A 282 14.33 -18.97 8.61
CA THR A 282 13.67 -20.26 8.34
C THR A 282 12.87 -20.74 9.55
N GLU A 283 11.87 -21.62 9.35
CA GLU A 283 11.06 -22.17 10.44
C GLU A 283 11.91 -22.87 11.52
N GLU A 284 13.00 -23.54 11.11
CA GLU A 284 13.96 -24.17 12.03
C GLU A 284 14.69 -23.15 12.91
N GLU A 285 15.06 -21.99 12.35
CA GLU A 285 15.70 -20.92 13.11
C GLU A 285 14.73 -20.30 14.12
N GLN A 286 13.46 -20.10 13.72
CA GLN A 286 12.41 -19.58 14.60
C GLN A 286 12.14 -20.52 15.78
N ALA A 287 12.11 -21.83 15.53
CA ALA A 287 11.96 -22.84 16.59
C ALA A 287 13.13 -22.81 17.59
N LEU A 288 14.37 -22.71 17.11
CA LEU A 288 15.55 -22.59 17.96
C LEU A 288 15.57 -21.30 18.79
N PHE A 289 15.08 -20.19 18.23
CA PHE A 289 14.92 -18.94 18.97
C PHE A 289 13.86 -19.05 20.07
N ALA A 290 12.70 -19.65 19.76
CA ALA A 290 11.64 -19.85 20.73
C ALA A 290 12.08 -20.77 21.88
N GLU A 291 12.78 -21.86 21.59
CA GLU A 291 13.32 -22.77 22.60
C GLU A 291 14.37 -22.09 23.51
N TYR A 292 15.21 -21.23 22.92
CA TYR A 292 16.18 -20.43 23.67
C TYR A 292 15.50 -19.42 24.59
N GLU A 293 14.48 -18.71 24.12
CA GLU A 293 13.77 -17.69 24.90
C GLU A 293 12.95 -18.32 26.04
N ALA A 294 12.30 -19.47 25.80
CA ALA A 294 11.57 -20.20 26.83
C ALA A 294 12.49 -20.63 27.99
N ASN A 295 13.67 -21.19 27.69
CA ASN A 295 14.66 -21.55 28.71
C ASN A 295 15.21 -20.33 29.45
N ALA A 296 15.37 -19.20 28.77
CA ALA A 296 15.83 -17.95 29.39
C ALA A 296 14.75 -17.28 30.28
N ALA A 297 13.47 -17.51 29.98
CA ALA A 297 12.35 -17.05 30.81
C ALA A 297 12.18 -17.93 32.07
N GLU A 298 12.40 -19.24 31.95
CA GLU A 298 12.44 -20.16 33.10
C GLU A 298 13.49 -19.72 34.13
N TYR A 299 14.69 -19.32 33.67
CA TYR A 299 15.73 -18.72 34.51
C TYR A 299 15.26 -17.47 35.29
N GLU A 300 14.51 -16.57 34.66
CA GLU A 300 13.99 -15.36 35.33
C GLU A 300 12.91 -15.68 36.36
N SER A 301 12.09 -16.70 36.10
CA SER A 301 11.07 -17.13 37.06
C SER A 301 11.68 -17.73 38.33
N GLU A 302 12.79 -18.47 38.21
CA GLU A 302 13.49 -19.09 39.35
C GLU A 302 14.31 -18.05 40.15
N THR A 303 14.98 -17.10 39.49
CA THR A 303 15.72 -16.01 40.16
C THR A 303 14.81 -15.03 40.90
N LYS A 304 13.56 -14.86 40.44
CA LYS A 304 12.57 -14.03 41.12
C LYS A 304 11.90 -14.73 42.30
N SER A 305 11.85 -16.08 42.32
CA SER A 305 11.36 -16.83 43.47
C SER A 305 12.39 -16.96 44.60
N GLU A 306 13.68 -16.87 44.31
CA GLU A 306 14.74 -16.89 45.34
C GLU A 306 15.00 -15.52 46.01
N THR A 307 14.38 -14.45 45.53
CA THR A 307 14.55 -13.07 46.05
C THR A 307 13.37 -12.55 46.86
N SER A 308 12.33 -13.35 47.11
CA SER A 308 11.13 -12.95 47.85
C SER A 308 11.06 -13.39 49.32
N ASP A 309 12.09 -14.07 49.85
CA ASP A 309 12.08 -14.63 51.20
C ASP A 309 12.91 -13.85 52.25
N GLU A 310 13.47 -12.69 51.90
CA GLU A 310 14.18 -11.82 52.85
C GLU A 310 13.69 -10.37 52.75
N GLU A 311 12.48 -10.09 53.25
CA GLU A 311 12.07 -8.76 53.76
C GLU A 311 10.65 -8.82 54.35
N LYS A 312 10.51 -9.42 55.53
CA LYS A 312 9.40 -9.15 56.47
C LYS A 312 9.87 -9.41 57.90
N ASP A 313 10.25 -8.35 58.60
CA ASP A 313 10.05 -8.24 60.05
C ASP A 313 9.72 -6.77 60.38
N GLU A 314 8.79 -6.60 61.32
CA GLU A 314 8.21 -5.34 61.86
C GLU A 314 7.15 -4.67 60.96
N ASP A 315 5.88 -4.46 61.34
CA ASP A 315 5.18 -4.49 62.62
C ASP A 315 3.67 -4.72 62.31
N SER A 316 3.01 -5.55 63.11
CA SER A 316 1.57 -5.86 63.03
C SER A 316 0.99 -5.83 64.44
N SER A 317 0.32 -4.72 64.77
CA SER A 317 -0.68 -4.71 65.84
C SER A 317 -1.97 -4.06 65.30
N SER A 318 -2.97 -4.91 65.09
CA SER A 318 -4.36 -4.57 64.73
C SER A 318 -5.05 -3.83 65.87
N ASP A 319 -5.67 -2.68 65.61
CA ASP A 319 -7.10 -2.55 65.29
C ASP A 319 -8.06 -3.20 66.31
N SER A 320 -8.82 -2.35 67.01
CA SER A 320 -10.07 -2.72 67.67
C SER A 320 -11.06 -1.58 67.46
N SER A 321 -11.94 -1.79 66.50
CA SER A 321 -13.21 -1.09 66.31
C SER A 321 -14.18 -1.37 67.45
N SER A 322 -14.90 -0.36 67.93
CA SER A 322 -16.35 -0.40 68.13
C SER A 322 -16.87 0.95 68.62
N GLU A 323 -17.39 1.76 67.69
CA GLU A 323 -18.43 2.75 67.97
C GLU A 323 -19.77 2.02 68.15
N LEU A 324 -20.41 2.25 69.29
CA LEU A 324 -21.85 2.06 69.48
C LEU A 324 -22.40 3.27 70.24
N ASP A 325 -23.39 3.89 69.61
CA ASP A 325 -24.20 5.01 70.11
C ASP A 325 -24.87 4.71 71.48
N PHE A 326 -24.74 5.65 72.42
CA PHE A 326 -25.87 6.24 73.14
C PHE A 326 -25.53 7.59 73.78
#